data_AF-A0A9E0F3V4-F1
#
_entry.id   AF-A0A9E0F3V4-F1
#
_cell.length_a   1.000
_cell.length_b   1.000
_cell.length_c   1.000
_cell.angle_alpha   90.00
_cell.angle_beta   90.00
_cell.angle_gamma   90.00
#
_symmetry.space_group_name_H-M   'P 1'
#
loop_
_entity.id
_entity.type
_entity.pdbx_description
1 polymer ?
#
loop_
_entity_poly.entity_id
_entity_poly.type
_entity_poly.pdbx_seq_one_letter_code
_entity_poly.pdbx_strand_id
1 'polypeptide(L)'
;MNKNRNNAGAIIALLLILSWCAGLIFLFQYEINWKNPVWLLFILVQAHLYTGLFITAHDAMHGTVSSNKRINDIIGSISLLLYAAFYYKNLYPEHHKHHRHVASQDDPDYYEGRFINWYISFVKHYLRWWQIVLLAGAFNFLHWFLGIPQTNLILFWVIPPLLSTLQLFYFGTYLPHRYPEQLDNVHKARTQSKNHLWGFVSCYFFGYHYEHHDKPYVPWWMLWKTKS
;
A
#
# COMPACT_ATOMS: atom_id res chain seq x y z
N MET A 1 20.58 -12.88 21.31
CA MET A 1 19.56 -13.65 20.58
C MET A 1 20.01 -13.82 19.15
N ASN A 2 20.20 -15.07 18.69
CA ASN A 2 20.63 -15.37 17.32
C ASN A 2 19.68 -14.71 16.31
N LYS A 3 20.18 -13.70 15.57
CA LYS A 3 19.54 -13.18 14.37
C LYS A 3 19.58 -14.29 13.31
N ASN A 4 18.64 -15.23 13.38
CA ASN A 4 18.34 -16.05 12.22
C ASN A 4 18.01 -15.08 11.09
N ARG A 5 18.89 -15.04 10.08
CA ARG A 5 18.73 -14.25 8.86
C ARG A 5 17.58 -14.87 8.06
N ASN A 6 16.36 -14.69 8.54
CA ASN A 6 15.19 -15.09 7.79
C ASN A 6 15.03 -14.11 6.63
N ASN A 7 15.54 -14.50 5.46
CA ASN A 7 15.45 -13.72 4.23
C ASN A 7 14.05 -13.77 3.61
N ALA A 8 13.08 -14.45 4.25
CA ALA A 8 11.72 -14.59 3.73
C ALA A 8 11.07 -13.25 3.38
N GLY A 9 11.24 -12.21 4.21
CA GLY A 9 10.66 -10.90 3.92
C GLY A 9 11.19 -10.27 2.64
N ALA A 10 12.51 -10.28 2.44
CA ALA A 10 13.14 -9.80 1.21
C ALA A 10 12.74 -10.62 -0.02
N ILE A 11 12.57 -11.93 0.12
CA ILE A 11 12.09 -12.81 -0.96
C ILE A 11 10.63 -12.48 -1.31
N ILE A 12 9.75 -12.34 -0.32
CA ILE A 12 8.34 -11.98 -0.52
C ILE A 12 8.23 -10.61 -1.20
N ALA A 13 9.00 -9.62 -0.74
CA ALA A 13 9.07 -8.30 -1.35
C ALA A 13 9.52 -8.36 -2.81
N LEU A 14 10.58 -9.12 -3.10
CA LEU A 14 11.07 -9.29 -4.47
C LEU A 14 10.04 -9.98 -5.36
N LEU A 15 9.39 -11.04 -4.89
CA LEU A 15 8.33 -11.71 -5.63
C LEU A 15 7.16 -10.77 -5.93
N LEU A 16 6.72 -9.97 -4.96
CA LEU A 16 5.66 -8.97 -5.17
C LEU A 16 6.05 -7.92 -6.21
N ILE A 17 7.27 -7.37 -6.13
CA ILE A 17 7.77 -6.39 -7.10
C ILE A 17 7.87 -7.01 -8.50
N LEU A 18 8.41 -8.23 -8.62
CA LEU A 18 8.53 -8.93 -9.89
C LEU A 18 7.15 -9.27 -10.48
N SER A 19 6.21 -9.72 -9.66
CA SER A 19 4.83 -9.97 -10.10
C SER A 19 4.15 -8.69 -10.58
N TRP A 20 4.34 -7.57 -9.87
CA TRP A 20 3.83 -6.27 -10.30
C TRP A 20 4.43 -5.84 -11.64
N CYS A 21 5.76 -5.94 -11.80
CA CYS A 21 6.44 -5.58 -13.05
C CYS A 21 6.01 -6.47 -14.21
N ALA A 22 6.00 -7.79 -14.02
CA ALA A 22 5.62 -8.75 -15.04
C ALA A 22 4.15 -8.58 -15.45
N GLY A 23 3.25 -8.38 -14.47
CA GLY A 23 1.84 -8.08 -14.71
C GLY A 23 1.68 -6.81 -15.53
N LEU A 24 2.36 -5.72 -15.15
CA LEU A 24 2.26 -4.46 -15.86
C LEU A 24 2.81 -4.53 -17.29
N ILE A 25 3.96 -5.18 -17.50
CA ILE A 25 4.55 -5.39 -18.83
C ILE A 25 3.60 -6.20 -19.73
N PHE A 26 3.02 -7.28 -19.20
CA PHE A 26 2.00 -8.05 -19.90
C PHE A 26 0.79 -7.18 -20.27
N LEU A 27 0.28 -6.40 -19.32
CA LEU A 27 -0.91 -5.56 -19.51
C LEU A 27 -0.67 -4.38 -20.47
N PHE A 28 0.56 -3.90 -20.61
CA PHE A 28 0.90 -2.91 -21.63
C PHE A 28 0.81 -3.45 -23.06
N GLN A 29 0.95 -4.77 -23.23
CA GLN A 29 0.85 -5.44 -24.53
C GLN A 29 -0.51 -6.11 -24.75
N TYR A 30 -1.39 -6.09 -23.74
CA TYR A 30 -2.66 -6.80 -23.77
C TYR A 30 -3.66 -6.16 -24.73
N GLU A 31 -4.17 -6.93 -25.70
CA GLU A 31 -5.24 -6.49 -26.58
C GLU A 31 -6.60 -6.59 -25.89
N ILE A 32 -7.23 -5.44 -25.65
CA ILE A 32 -8.49 -5.38 -24.92
C ILE A 32 -9.64 -5.83 -25.83
N ASN A 33 -10.26 -6.96 -25.49
CA ASN A 33 -11.54 -7.37 -26.05
C ASN A 33 -12.69 -6.86 -25.18
N TRP A 34 -13.34 -5.77 -25.61
CA TRP A 34 -14.45 -5.15 -24.87
C TRP A 34 -15.67 -6.04 -24.67
N LYS A 35 -15.83 -7.13 -25.45
CA LYS A 35 -16.91 -8.10 -25.26
C LYS A 35 -16.64 -9.06 -24.11
N ASN A 36 -15.38 -9.20 -23.68
CA ASN A 36 -14.98 -10.07 -22.58
C ASN A 36 -14.55 -9.22 -21.38
N PRO A 37 -15.25 -9.28 -20.24
CA PRO A 37 -14.95 -8.43 -19.08
C PRO A 37 -13.67 -8.83 -18.32
N VAL A 38 -12.87 -9.79 -18.79
CA VAL A 38 -11.63 -10.23 -18.11
C VAL A 38 -10.64 -9.11 -17.82
N TRP A 39 -10.64 -8.03 -18.61
CA TRP A 39 -9.82 -6.85 -18.35
C TRP A 39 -10.14 -6.19 -17.00
N LEU A 40 -11.39 -6.25 -16.51
CA LEU A 40 -11.76 -5.78 -15.17
C LEU A 40 -11.01 -6.55 -14.08
N LEU A 41 -10.88 -7.87 -14.24
CA LEU A 41 -10.11 -8.69 -13.30
C LEU A 41 -8.65 -8.28 -13.31
N PHE A 42 -8.06 -7.97 -14.47
CA PHE A 42 -6.69 -7.48 -14.54
C PHE A 42 -6.49 -6.14 -13.83
N ILE A 43 -7.46 -5.21 -13.93
CA ILE A 43 -7.43 -3.96 -13.14
C ILE A 43 -7.39 -4.28 -11.64
N LEU A 44 -8.24 -5.19 -11.17
CA LEU A 44 -8.31 -5.56 -9.76
C LEU A 44 -7.04 -6.26 -9.27
N VAL A 45 -6.49 -7.20 -10.06
CA VAL A 45 -5.23 -7.88 -9.72
C VAL A 45 -4.07 -6.87 -9.69
N GLN A 46 -3.97 -5.99 -10.69
CA GLN A 46 -2.93 -4.98 -10.72
C GLN A 46 -3.07 -3.99 -9.55
N ALA A 47 -4.31 -3.59 -9.21
CA ALA A 47 -4.57 -2.72 -8.06
C ALA A 47 -4.16 -3.39 -6.75
N HIS A 48 -4.44 -4.68 -6.60
CA HIS A 48 -4.02 -5.46 -5.46
C HIS A 48 -2.48 -5.55 -5.37
N LEU A 49 -1.78 -5.74 -6.50
CA LEU A 49 -0.31 -5.72 -6.54
C LEU A 49 0.26 -4.34 -6.17
N TYR A 50 -0.39 -3.24 -6.59
CA TYR A 50 -0.04 -1.90 -6.11
C TYR A 50 -0.20 -1.80 -4.59
N THR A 51 -1.30 -2.29 -4.02
CA THR A 51 -1.48 -2.36 -2.55
C THR A 51 -0.34 -3.16 -1.92
N GLY A 52 0.09 -4.26 -2.53
CA GLY A 52 1.24 -5.06 -2.10
C GLY A 52 2.57 -4.29 -2.13
N LEU A 53 2.80 -3.40 -3.10
CA LEU A 53 3.97 -2.51 -3.11
C LEU A 53 3.96 -1.60 -1.89
N PHE A 54 2.82 -0.95 -1.59
CA PHE A 54 2.74 -0.06 -0.44
C PHE A 54 2.92 -0.81 0.89
N ILE A 55 2.28 -1.99 1.03
CA ILE A 55 2.44 -2.85 2.20
C ILE A 55 3.90 -3.32 2.37
N THR A 56 4.59 -3.60 1.27
CA THR A 56 6.03 -3.91 1.30
C THR A 56 6.86 -2.73 1.79
N ALA A 57 6.55 -1.51 1.33
CA ALA A 57 7.22 -0.30 1.80
C ALA A 57 6.94 -0.03 3.28
N HIS A 58 5.70 -0.22 3.71
CA HIS A 58 5.27 -0.12 5.09
C HIS A 58 6.05 -1.10 6.00
N ASP A 59 6.13 -2.38 5.64
CA ASP A 59 6.89 -3.38 6.39
C ASP A 59 8.40 -3.04 6.43
N ALA A 60 8.92 -2.44 5.36
CA ALA A 60 10.28 -1.91 5.35
C ALA A 60 10.46 -0.74 6.34
N MET A 61 9.46 0.13 6.53
CA MET A 61 9.49 1.19 7.55
C MET A 61 9.60 0.61 8.97
N HIS A 62 8.99 -0.55 9.22
CA HIS A 62 9.15 -1.28 10.49
C HIS A 62 10.40 -2.16 10.57
N GLY A 63 11.15 -2.30 9.47
CA GLY A 63 12.33 -3.15 9.42
C GLY A 63 12.02 -4.65 9.39
N THR A 64 10.80 -5.05 9.02
CA THR A 64 10.37 -6.46 9.03
C THR A 64 10.66 -7.20 7.72
N VAL A 65 11.02 -6.48 6.65
CA VAL A 65 11.46 -7.08 5.38
C VAL A 65 12.82 -7.75 5.53
N SER A 66 13.74 -7.15 6.30
CA SER A 66 15.08 -7.71 6.55
C SER A 66 15.66 -7.29 7.89
N SER A 67 16.53 -8.12 8.47
CA SER A 67 17.33 -7.71 9.65
C SER A 67 18.39 -6.63 9.36
N ASN A 68 18.63 -6.33 8.07
CA ASN A 68 19.54 -5.27 7.63
C ASN A 68 18.75 -4.01 7.24
N LYS A 69 18.95 -2.92 7.98
CA LYS A 69 18.28 -1.64 7.74
C LYS A 69 18.45 -1.14 6.29
N ARG A 70 19.64 -1.27 5.71
CA ARG A 70 19.91 -0.81 4.34
C ARG A 70 19.06 -1.56 3.31
N ILE A 71 18.82 -2.86 3.54
CA ILE A 71 17.95 -3.66 2.66
C ILE A 71 16.50 -3.17 2.75
N ASN A 72 16.00 -2.90 3.96
CA ASN A 72 14.66 -2.30 4.13
C ASN A 72 14.56 -0.95 3.43
N ASP A 73 15.50 -0.04 3.67
CA ASP A 73 15.48 1.30 3.06
C ASP A 73 15.47 1.23 1.53
N ILE A 74 16.25 0.32 0.93
CA ILE A 74 16.29 0.12 -0.53
C ILE A 74 14.96 -0.46 -1.04
N ILE A 75 14.49 -1.56 -0.45
CA ILE A 75 13.26 -2.22 -0.89
C ILE A 75 12.07 -1.28 -0.74
N GLY A 76 11.93 -0.63 0.42
CA GLY A 76 10.85 0.33 0.66
C GLY A 76 10.91 1.53 -0.27
N SER A 77 12.10 2.04 -0.60
CA SER A 77 12.26 3.12 -1.58
C SER A 77 11.85 2.68 -2.98
N ILE A 78 12.25 1.49 -3.42
CA ILE A 78 11.86 0.95 -4.72
C ILE A 78 10.34 0.76 -4.78
N SER A 79 9.74 0.15 -3.75
CA SER A 79 8.30 -0.07 -3.68
C SER A 79 7.50 1.23 -3.76
N LEU A 80 7.90 2.27 -3.03
CA LEU A 80 7.25 3.60 -3.08
C LEU A 80 7.47 4.34 -4.40
N LEU A 81 8.67 4.20 -4.99
CA LEU A 81 8.98 4.76 -6.30
C LEU A 81 8.05 4.15 -7.37
N LEU A 82 7.92 2.82 -7.38
CA LEU A 82 7.05 2.11 -8.32
C LEU A 82 5.56 2.39 -8.07
N TYR A 83 5.16 2.63 -6.82
CA TYR A 83 3.76 2.89 -6.48
C TYR A 83 3.23 4.19 -7.09
N ALA A 84 3.88 5.32 -6.81
CA ALA A 84 3.48 6.63 -7.33
C ALA A 84 4.62 7.67 -7.21
N ALA A 85 5.87 7.25 -7.40
CA ALA A 85 7.05 8.07 -7.18
C ALA A 85 7.13 8.71 -5.79
N PHE A 86 6.64 8.00 -4.77
CA PHE A 86 6.72 8.47 -3.38
C PHE A 86 8.16 8.41 -2.87
N TYR A 87 8.52 9.37 -2.02
CA TYR A 87 9.85 9.44 -1.43
C TYR A 87 9.86 8.83 -0.02
N TYR A 88 10.58 7.72 0.15
CA TYR A 88 10.62 6.95 1.40
C TYR A 88 10.99 7.78 2.63
N LYS A 89 11.93 8.73 2.51
CA LYS A 89 12.35 9.56 3.64
C LYS A 89 11.27 10.53 4.13
N ASN A 90 10.26 10.83 3.30
CA ASN A 90 9.13 11.66 3.70
C ASN A 90 8.06 10.80 4.39
N LEU A 91 7.76 9.61 3.87
CA LEU A 91 6.70 8.76 4.42
C LEU A 91 7.12 8.03 5.70
N TYR A 92 8.41 7.65 5.82
CA TYR A 92 8.93 6.98 7.01
C TYR A 92 8.64 7.71 8.33
N PRO A 93 8.97 9.01 8.50
CA PRO A 93 8.69 9.73 9.74
C PRO A 93 7.19 9.93 9.98
N GLU A 94 6.40 10.19 8.94
CA GLU A 94 4.94 10.37 9.02
C GLU A 94 4.26 9.09 9.52
N HIS A 95 4.64 7.94 8.95
CA HIS A 95 4.13 6.63 9.39
C HIS A 95 4.42 6.37 10.88
N HIS A 96 5.64 6.66 11.34
CA HIS A 96 5.96 6.52 12.76
C HIS A 96 5.29 7.60 13.62
N LYS A 97 4.93 8.76 13.05
CA LYS A 97 4.16 9.80 13.75
C LYS A 97 2.74 9.31 14.01
N HIS A 98 2.12 8.66 13.02
CA HIS A 98 0.83 7.99 13.15
C HIS A 98 0.85 6.98 14.32
N HIS A 99 1.80 6.02 14.33
CA HIS A 99 1.91 5.05 15.43
C HIS A 99 2.08 5.65 16.83
N ARG A 100 2.75 6.81 16.95
CA ARG A 100 3.00 7.47 18.25
C ARG A 100 1.84 8.30 18.75
N HIS A 101 1.05 8.88 17.84
CA HIS A 101 0.06 9.90 18.17
C HIS A 101 -1.36 9.51 17.73
N VAL A 102 -1.63 8.21 17.59
CA VAL A 102 -2.86 7.68 16.98
C VAL A 102 -4.11 8.40 17.48
N ALA A 103 -4.97 8.79 16.53
CA ALA A 103 -6.24 9.46 16.80
C ALA A 103 -6.11 10.77 17.61
N SER A 104 -5.03 11.52 17.38
CA SER A 104 -4.83 12.88 17.88
C SER A 104 -4.61 13.87 16.74
N GLN A 105 -4.57 15.17 17.06
CA GLN A 105 -4.27 16.21 16.07
C GLN A 105 -2.85 16.11 15.48
N ASP A 106 -1.96 15.36 16.14
CA ASP A 106 -0.60 15.13 15.65
C ASP A 106 -0.49 13.89 14.73
N ASP A 107 -1.53 13.07 14.63
CA ASP A 107 -1.56 11.94 13.71
C ASP A 107 -1.81 12.42 12.27
N PRO A 108 -0.84 12.24 11.35
CA PRO A 108 -1.00 12.69 9.96
C PRO A 108 -2.10 11.95 9.21
N ASP A 109 -2.50 10.77 9.69
CA ASP A 109 -3.52 9.94 9.08
C ASP A 109 -4.89 10.17 9.72
N TYR A 110 -5.00 10.96 10.78
CA TYR A 110 -6.26 11.24 11.45
C TYR A 110 -6.95 12.48 10.86
N TYR A 111 -8.28 12.40 10.75
CA TYR A 111 -9.13 13.53 10.38
C TYR A 111 -10.50 13.39 11.04
N GLU A 112 -10.96 14.46 11.67
CA GLU A 112 -12.30 14.50 12.24
C GLU A 112 -13.34 14.81 11.15
N GLY A 113 -14.05 13.79 10.67
CA GLY A 113 -15.16 13.98 9.76
C GLY A 113 -15.58 12.77 8.94
N ARG A 114 -16.33 13.04 7.86
CA ARG A 114 -16.89 12.01 6.97
C ARG A 114 -15.81 11.42 6.07
N PHE A 115 -16.03 10.17 5.65
CA PHE A 115 -15.13 9.38 4.80
C PHE A 115 -14.49 10.16 3.64
N ILE A 116 -15.30 10.86 2.82
CA ILE A 116 -14.80 11.56 1.62
C ILE A 116 -13.84 12.71 1.98
N ASN A 117 -14.17 13.49 3.00
CA ASN A 117 -13.33 14.63 3.42
C ASN A 117 -12.01 14.14 3.99
N TRP A 118 -12.05 13.06 4.78
CA TRP A 118 -10.85 12.41 5.31
C TRP A 118 -9.99 11.85 4.19
N TYR A 119 -10.57 11.13 3.23
CA TYR A 119 -9.83 10.60 2.07
C TYR A 119 -9.14 11.72 1.28
N ILE A 120 -9.84 12.83 1.02
CA ILE A 120 -9.25 13.98 0.33
C ILE A 120 -8.11 14.61 1.16
N SER A 121 -8.27 14.74 2.48
CA SER A 121 -7.22 15.23 3.38
C SER A 121 -5.98 14.33 3.33
N PHE A 122 -6.18 13.02 3.45
CA PHE A 122 -5.12 12.01 3.37
C PHE A 122 -4.36 12.08 2.04
N VAL A 123 -5.07 12.08 0.91
CA VAL A 123 -4.44 12.18 -0.42
C VAL A 123 -3.67 13.49 -0.57
N LYS A 124 -4.22 14.62 -0.12
CA LYS A 124 -3.54 15.93 -0.20
C LYS A 124 -2.30 16.03 0.69
N HIS A 125 -2.30 15.35 1.84
CA HIS A 125 -1.15 15.34 2.75
C HIS A 125 0.05 14.64 2.12
N TYR A 126 -0.18 13.49 1.49
CA TYR A 126 0.89 12.66 0.95
C TYR A 126 1.24 12.95 -0.51
N LEU A 127 0.24 13.12 -1.39
CA LEU A 127 0.47 13.29 -2.83
C LEU A 127 0.82 14.74 -3.15
N ARG A 128 2.02 14.94 -3.71
CA ARG A 128 2.51 16.24 -4.14
C ARG A 128 2.18 16.48 -5.62
N TRP A 129 1.90 17.73 -5.98
CA TRP A 129 1.59 18.11 -7.36
C TRP A 129 2.70 17.76 -8.36
N TRP A 130 3.97 17.82 -7.95
CA TRP A 130 5.10 17.45 -8.82
C TRP A 130 5.12 15.97 -9.15
N GLN A 131 4.61 15.09 -8.27
CA GLN A 131 4.47 13.66 -8.57
C GLN A 131 3.45 13.46 -9.70
N ILE A 132 2.38 14.25 -9.70
CA ILE A 132 1.38 14.22 -10.78
C ILE A 132 2.03 14.65 -12.11
N VAL A 133 2.85 15.71 -12.09
CA VAL A 133 3.60 16.15 -13.29
C VAL A 133 4.58 15.07 -13.76
N LEU A 134 5.32 14.45 -12.84
CA LEU A 134 6.26 13.36 -13.16
C LEU A 134 5.52 12.17 -13.79
N LEU A 135 4.42 11.72 -13.18
CA LEU A 135 3.61 10.61 -13.67
C LEU A 135 2.95 10.94 -15.01
N ALA A 136 2.51 12.18 -15.23
CA ALA A 136 2.02 12.64 -16.52
C ALA A 136 3.12 12.66 -17.59
N GLY A 137 4.34 13.07 -17.23
CA GLY A 137 5.51 12.98 -18.11
C GLY A 137 5.84 11.53 -18.48
N ALA A 138 5.87 10.63 -17.49
CA ALA A 138 6.08 9.20 -17.70
C ALA A 138 4.95 8.58 -18.54
N PHE A 139 3.69 8.96 -18.32
CA PHE A 139 2.55 8.54 -19.14
C PHE A 139 2.78 8.85 -20.61
N ASN A 140 3.11 10.11 -20.92
CA ASN A 140 3.35 10.57 -22.27
C ASN A 140 4.59 9.90 -22.88
N PHE A 141 5.64 9.70 -22.08
CA PHE A 141 6.81 8.96 -22.53
C PHE A 141 6.46 7.53 -22.94
N LEU A 142 5.75 6.79 -22.08
CA LEU A 142 5.31 5.42 -22.34
C LEU A 142 4.40 5.32 -23.57
N HIS A 143 3.49 6.29 -23.75
CA HIS A 143 2.59 6.31 -24.90
C HIS A 143 3.33 6.62 -26.20
N TRP A 144 4.05 7.75 -26.25
CA TRP A 144 4.60 8.28 -27.50
C TRP A 144 5.92 7.62 -27.91
N PHE A 145 6.76 7.21 -26.95
CA PHE A 145 8.07 6.64 -27.26
C PHE A 145 8.06 5.11 -27.25
N LEU A 146 7.29 4.48 -26.36
CA LEU A 146 7.18 3.01 -26.32
C LEU A 146 5.95 2.47 -27.05
N GLY A 147 5.10 3.34 -27.59
CA GLY A 147 3.93 2.95 -28.38
C GLY A 147 2.83 2.25 -27.58
N ILE A 148 2.84 2.36 -26.25
CA ILE A 148 1.86 1.68 -25.41
C ILE A 148 0.49 2.35 -25.61
N PRO A 149 -0.60 1.59 -25.87
CA PRO A 149 -1.92 2.17 -26.06
C PRO A 149 -2.37 3.00 -24.85
N GLN A 150 -2.92 4.19 -25.11
CA GLN A 150 -3.40 5.09 -24.05
C GLN A 150 -4.42 4.40 -23.14
N THR A 151 -5.31 3.59 -23.71
CA THR A 151 -6.30 2.80 -22.97
C THR A 151 -5.64 1.87 -21.96
N ASN A 152 -4.56 1.18 -22.34
CA ASN A 152 -3.84 0.26 -21.45
C ASN A 152 -3.15 1.01 -20.32
N LEU A 153 -2.53 2.17 -20.62
CA LEU A 153 -1.95 3.02 -19.58
C LEU A 153 -2.99 3.50 -18.58
N ILE A 154 -4.16 3.94 -19.07
CA ILE A 154 -5.24 4.40 -18.19
C ILE A 154 -5.76 3.24 -17.33
N LEU A 155 -6.16 2.13 -17.96
CA LEU A 155 -6.81 1.02 -17.26
C LEU A 155 -5.87 0.26 -16.33
N PHE A 156 -4.61 0.04 -16.72
CA PHE A 156 -3.70 -0.86 -16.03
C PHE A 156 -2.54 -0.17 -15.30
N TRP A 157 -2.33 1.14 -15.52
CA TRP A 157 -1.28 1.88 -14.81
C TRP A 157 -1.80 3.08 -14.01
N VAL A 158 -2.82 3.81 -14.49
CA VAL A 158 -3.38 4.97 -13.78
C VAL A 158 -4.49 4.57 -12.80
N ILE A 159 -5.49 3.81 -13.24
CA ILE A 159 -6.62 3.40 -12.39
C ILE A 159 -6.17 2.51 -11.20
N PRO A 160 -5.27 1.53 -11.37
CA PRO A 160 -4.92 0.60 -10.29
C PRO A 160 -4.34 1.24 -9.02
N PRO A 161 -3.38 2.18 -9.06
CA PRO A 161 -2.92 2.86 -7.85
C PRO A 161 -4.02 3.74 -7.22
N LEU A 162 -4.97 4.29 -7.99
CA LEU A 162 -6.12 5.02 -7.44
C LEU A 162 -7.06 4.09 -6.66
N LEU A 163 -7.31 2.88 -7.18
CA LEU A 163 -8.07 1.86 -6.44
C LEU A 163 -7.30 1.37 -5.21
N SER A 164 -5.98 1.21 -5.33
CA SER A 164 -5.11 0.81 -4.23
C SER A 164 -5.10 1.85 -3.11
N THR A 165 -5.02 3.15 -3.42
CA THR A 165 -5.06 4.21 -2.40
C THR A 165 -6.39 4.22 -1.64
N LEU A 166 -7.52 4.04 -2.36
CA LEU A 166 -8.82 3.86 -1.72
C LEU A 166 -8.86 2.62 -0.81
N GLN A 167 -8.31 1.50 -1.27
CA GLN A 167 -8.24 0.25 -0.51
C GLN A 167 -7.39 0.41 0.77
N LEU A 168 -6.18 0.94 0.65
CA LEU A 168 -5.27 1.22 1.76
C LEU A 168 -5.92 2.17 2.76
N PHE A 169 -6.49 3.27 2.29
CA PHE A 169 -7.16 4.24 3.14
C PHE A 169 -8.36 3.61 3.86
N TYR A 170 -9.20 2.85 3.16
CA TYR A 170 -10.38 2.25 3.78
C TYR A 170 -10.02 1.23 4.86
N PHE A 171 -9.15 0.26 4.55
CA PHE A 171 -8.84 -0.86 5.46
C PHE A 171 -7.73 -0.55 6.45
N GLY A 172 -6.79 0.33 6.10
CA GLY A 172 -5.61 0.66 6.90
C GLY A 172 -5.71 1.99 7.65
N THR A 173 -6.72 2.83 7.40
CA THR A 173 -6.84 4.14 8.05
C THR A 173 -8.26 4.39 8.57
N TYR A 174 -9.25 4.49 7.68
CA TYR A 174 -10.60 4.89 8.03
C TYR A 174 -11.33 3.87 8.91
N LEU A 175 -11.46 2.63 8.44
CA LEU A 175 -12.20 1.59 9.16
C LEU A 175 -11.62 1.30 10.56
N PRO A 176 -10.30 1.16 10.74
CA PRO A 176 -9.74 0.90 12.06
C PRO A 176 -9.86 2.09 13.02
N HIS A 177 -9.71 3.34 12.54
CA HIS A 177 -9.57 4.52 13.41
C HIS A 177 -10.77 5.47 13.48
N ARG A 178 -11.83 5.27 12.69
CA ARG A 178 -13.06 6.10 12.81
C ARG A 178 -13.69 5.98 14.20
N TYR A 179 -14.28 7.04 14.72
CA TYR A 179 -14.91 7.05 16.07
C TYR A 179 -13.96 6.54 17.18
N PRO A 180 -12.77 7.13 17.34
CA PRO A 180 -11.78 6.69 18.33
C PRO A 180 -12.24 6.85 19.78
N GLU A 181 -13.21 7.73 20.05
CA GLU A 181 -13.85 7.91 21.35
C GLU A 181 -14.61 6.67 21.83
N GLN A 182 -14.97 5.75 20.92
CA GLN A 182 -15.67 4.49 21.24
C GLN A 182 -14.70 3.33 21.54
N LEU A 183 -13.38 3.58 21.52
CA LEU A 183 -12.35 2.55 21.63
C LEU A 183 -11.56 2.71 22.92
N ASP A 184 -11.61 1.69 23.77
CA ASP A 184 -10.92 1.70 25.08
C ASP A 184 -9.48 1.16 25.03
N ASN A 185 -8.96 0.83 23.85
CA ASN A 185 -7.59 0.35 23.69
C ASN A 185 -6.59 1.47 23.41
N VAL A 186 -5.33 1.24 23.78
CA VAL A 186 -4.23 2.24 23.69
C VAL A 186 -3.92 2.68 22.26
N HIS A 187 -4.20 1.83 21.27
CA HIS A 187 -3.91 2.08 19.86
C HIS A 187 -5.07 2.74 19.13
N LYS A 188 -6.21 2.98 19.77
CA LYS A 188 -7.44 3.54 19.17
C LYS A 188 -7.75 2.93 17.79
N ALA A 189 -7.58 1.61 17.69
CA ALA A 189 -7.72 0.84 16.46
C ALA A 189 -8.68 -0.34 16.64
N ARG A 190 -9.37 -0.71 15.56
CA ARG A 190 -10.16 -1.95 15.44
C ARG A 190 -9.37 -3.03 14.70
N THR A 191 -9.91 -4.24 14.72
CA THR A 191 -9.41 -5.38 13.96
C THR A 191 -10.58 -6.09 13.27
N GLN A 192 -10.35 -6.57 12.05
CA GLN A 192 -11.34 -7.36 11.31
C GLN A 192 -11.47 -8.79 11.87
N SER A 193 -12.60 -9.44 11.62
CA SER A 193 -12.80 -10.86 11.93
C SER A 193 -11.78 -11.75 11.21
N LYS A 194 -11.36 -12.84 11.86
CA LYS A 194 -10.34 -13.75 11.32
C LYS A 194 -10.84 -14.45 10.06
N ASN A 195 -10.27 -14.12 8.91
CA ASN A 195 -10.53 -14.77 7.64
C ASN A 195 -9.28 -14.67 6.77
N HIS A 196 -8.76 -15.80 6.31
CA HIS A 196 -7.49 -15.82 5.57
C HIS A 196 -7.60 -15.18 4.19
N LEU A 197 -8.63 -15.56 3.44
CA LEU A 197 -8.84 -15.07 2.09
C LEU A 197 -9.15 -13.56 2.13
N TRP A 198 -10.11 -13.17 2.96
CA TRP A 198 -10.49 -11.76 3.09
C TRP A 198 -9.36 -10.94 3.68
N GLY A 199 -8.62 -11.46 4.66
CA GLY A 199 -7.47 -10.75 5.21
C GLY A 199 -6.46 -10.40 4.13
N PHE A 200 -6.08 -11.36 3.29
CA PHE A 200 -5.17 -11.12 2.18
C PHE A 200 -5.76 -10.16 1.14
N VAL A 201 -6.96 -10.45 0.61
CA VAL A 201 -7.57 -9.69 -0.49
C VAL A 201 -7.95 -8.26 -0.07
N SER A 202 -8.38 -8.05 1.18
CA SER A 202 -8.82 -6.73 1.66
C SER A 202 -7.65 -5.77 1.77
N CYS A 203 -6.53 -6.18 2.36
CA CYS A 203 -5.33 -5.34 2.49
C CYS A 203 -4.12 -6.12 3.02
N TYR A 204 -3.76 -7.29 2.49
CA TYR A 204 -2.57 -8.04 2.94
C TYR A 204 -2.52 -8.28 4.46
N PHE A 205 -3.65 -8.66 5.05
CA PHE A 205 -3.87 -8.83 6.49
C PHE A 205 -3.82 -7.57 7.34
N PHE A 206 -3.59 -6.40 6.75
CA PHE A 206 -3.47 -5.12 7.45
C PHE A 206 -4.76 -4.67 8.16
N GLY A 207 -5.90 -5.24 7.78
CA GLY A 207 -7.15 -5.11 8.54
C GLY A 207 -7.11 -5.73 9.95
N TYR A 208 -6.09 -6.53 10.29
CA TYR A 208 -5.74 -6.86 11.68
C TYR A 208 -4.96 -5.70 12.32
N HIS A 209 -5.56 -4.51 12.27
CA HIS A 209 -4.83 -3.25 12.43
C HIS A 209 -4.45 -2.98 13.89
N TYR A 210 -5.32 -3.36 14.84
CA TYR A 210 -4.95 -3.37 16.25
C TYR A 210 -3.71 -4.23 16.50
N GLU A 211 -3.67 -5.46 15.98
CA GLU A 211 -2.51 -6.35 16.13
C GLU A 211 -1.25 -5.77 15.49
N HIS A 212 -1.40 -5.03 14.39
CA HIS A 212 -0.31 -4.33 13.73
C HIS A 212 0.27 -3.20 14.61
N HIS A 213 -0.56 -2.34 15.21
CA HIS A 213 -0.09 -1.33 16.16
C HIS A 213 0.53 -1.93 17.42
N ASP A 214 -0.03 -3.04 17.91
CA ASP A 214 0.46 -3.75 19.09
C ASP A 214 1.79 -4.46 18.84
N LYS A 215 1.96 -5.02 17.64
CA LYS A 215 3.13 -5.84 17.26
C LYS A 215 3.68 -5.38 15.90
N PRO A 216 4.20 -4.15 15.79
CA PRO A 216 4.68 -3.59 14.53
C PRO A 216 5.89 -4.34 13.94
N TYR A 217 6.57 -5.16 14.75
CA TYR A 217 7.65 -6.03 14.33
C TYR A 217 7.17 -7.34 13.66
N VAL A 218 5.85 -7.57 13.56
CA VAL A 218 5.27 -8.72 12.86
C VAL A 218 4.93 -8.31 11.43
N PRO A 219 5.54 -8.95 10.41
CA PRO A 219 5.26 -8.62 9.02
C PRO A 219 3.85 -9.07 8.61
N TRP A 220 3.35 -8.46 7.54
CA TRP A 220 1.98 -8.65 7.05
C TRP A 220 1.62 -10.13 6.82
N TRP A 221 2.54 -10.95 6.30
CA TRP A 221 2.32 -12.37 6.01
C TRP A 221 2.25 -13.27 7.26
N MET A 222 2.58 -12.73 8.44
CA MET A 222 2.48 -13.43 9.73
C MET A 222 1.43 -12.81 10.66
N LEU A 223 0.86 -11.66 10.31
CA LEU A 223 -0.03 -10.90 11.20
C LEU A 223 -1.27 -11.70 11.62
N TRP A 224 -1.82 -12.54 10.73
CA TRP A 224 -2.94 -13.44 11.02
C TRP A 224 -2.68 -14.42 12.18
N LYS A 225 -1.42 -14.73 12.49
CA LYS A 225 -1.04 -15.59 13.63
C LYS A 225 -1.17 -14.89 14.97
N THR A 226 -1.21 -13.55 14.95
CA THR A 226 -1.30 -12.72 16.16
C THR A 226 -2.72 -12.34 16.53
N LYS A 227 -3.68 -12.60 15.62
CA LYS A 227 -5.11 -12.41 15.87
C LYS A 227 -5.55 -13.29 17.04
N SER A 228 -5.85 -12.65 18.16
CA SER A 228 -6.58 -13.23 19.30
C SER A 228 -8.02 -13.52 18.92
#